data_AF-A0A7N0TEJ7-F1
#
_entry.id   AF-A0A7N0TEJ7-F1
#
_cell.length_a   1.000
_cell.length_b   1.000
_cell.length_c   1.000
_cell.angle_alpha   90.00
_cell.angle_beta   90.00
_cell.angle_gamma   90.00
#
_symmetry.space_group_name_H-M   'P 1'
#
loop_
_entity.id
_entity.type
_entity.pdbx_description
1 polymer ?
#
loop_
_entity_poly.entity_id
_entity_poly.type
_entity_poly.pdbx_seq_one_letter_code
_entity_poly.pdbx_strand_id
1 'polypeptide(L)' 'MRQLCLKKRRRERQHQQVQRRLMRMELRKKLRKLQRMIPGGVELREANSLFIHTADYIMLLRFKVLLLQALTSQIGNNKL' A
#
# COMPACT_ATOMS: atom_id res chain seq x y z
N MET A 1 -2.08 8.02 -47.34
CA MET A 1 -1.94 6.84 -46.45
C MET A 1 -0.90 6.99 -45.34
N ARG A 2 0.39 7.26 -45.60
CA ARG A 2 1.46 7.32 -44.57
C ARG A 2 1.23 8.31 -43.42
N GLN A 3 0.66 9.49 -43.67
CA GLN A 3 0.42 10.50 -42.62
C GLN A 3 -0.68 10.11 -41.62
N LEU A 4 -1.70 9.36 -42.04
CA LEU A 4 -2.78 8.87 -41.18
C LEU A 4 -2.26 7.80 -40.19
N CYS A 5 -1.35 6.93 -40.63
CA CYS A 5 -0.68 5.95 -39.78
C CYS A 5 0.16 6.61 -38.66
N LEU A 6 0.91 7.67 -38.98
CA LEU A 6 1.70 8.41 -37.98
C LEU A 6 0.83 9.14 -36.97
N LYS A 7 -0.29 9.75 -37.40
CA LYS A 7 -1.26 10.41 -36.52
C LYS A 7 -1.94 9.41 -35.57
N LYS A 8 -2.27 8.20 -36.04
CA LYS A 8 -2.84 7.12 -35.21
C LYS A 8 -1.85 6.64 -34.13
N ARG A 9 -0.61 6.35 -34.51
CA ARG A 9 0.47 5.99 -33.56
C ARG A 9 0.73 7.09 -32.52
N ARG A 10 0.65 8.36 -32.90
CA ARG A 10 0.81 9.49 -31.97
C ARG A 10 -0.33 9.54 -30.94
N ARG A 11 -1.58 9.31 -31.36
CA ARG A 11 -2.75 9.23 -30.46
C ARG A 11 -2.66 8.04 -29.49
N GLU A 12 -2.24 6.88 -29.97
CA GLU A 12 -2.04 5.68 -29.14
C GLU A 12 -0.95 5.92 -28.07
N ARG A 13 0.19 6.53 -28.46
CA ARG A 13 1.26 6.91 -27.51
C ARG A 13 0.78 7.93 -26.49
N GLN A 14 0.00 8.93 -26.91
CA GLN A 14 -0.58 9.91 -25.99
C GLN A 14 -1.55 9.25 -25.00
N HIS A 15 -2.44 8.37 -25.47
CA HIS A 15 -3.35 7.63 -24.62
C HIS A 15 -2.59 6.78 -23.59
N GLN A 16 -1.57 6.04 -24.04
CA GLN A 16 -0.74 5.23 -23.15
C GLN A 16 0.03 6.08 -22.12
N GLN A 17 0.47 7.28 -22.49
CA GLN A 17 1.12 8.20 -21.57
C GLN A 17 0.13 8.74 -20.51
N VAL A 18 -1.10 9.05 -20.89
CA VAL A 18 -2.18 9.44 -19.96
C VAL A 18 -2.47 8.30 -18.98
N GLN A 19 -2.65 7.08 -19.47
CA GLN A 19 -2.89 5.91 -18.61
C GLN A 19 -1.77 5.68 -17.59
N ARG A 20 -0.50 5.80 -18.03
CA ARG A 20 0.66 5.71 -17.13
C ARG A 20 0.66 6.79 -16.04
N ARG A 21 0.26 8.03 -16.38
CA ARG A 21 0.14 9.12 -15.40
C ARG A 21 -0.96 8.84 -14.38
N LEU A 22 -2.12 8.37 -14.83
CA LEU A 22 -3.24 8.00 -13.96
C LEU A 22 -2.84 6.88 -12.99
N MET A 23 -2.20 5.82 -13.49
CA MET A 23 -1.69 4.73 -12.64
C MET A 23 -0.70 5.23 -11.59
N ARG A 24 0.24 6.13 -11.96
CA ARG A 24 1.19 6.72 -11.00
C ARG A 24 0.50 7.56 -9.93
N MET A 25 -0.52 8.33 -10.30
CA MET A 25 -1.30 9.12 -9.34
C MET A 25 -2.04 8.23 -8.35
N GLU A 26 -2.63 7.13 -8.84
CA GLU A 26 -3.35 6.18 -8.00
C GLU A 26 -2.41 5.44 -7.05
N LEU A 27 -1.25 4.99 -7.54
CA LEU A 27 -0.21 4.40 -6.71
C LEU A 27 0.24 5.36 -5.59
N ARG A 28 0.44 6.65 -5.91
CA ARG A 28 0.80 7.67 -4.92
C ARG A 28 -0.30 7.87 -3.86
N LYS A 29 -1.58 7.79 -4.24
CA LYS A 29 -2.68 7.85 -3.26
C LYS A 29 -2.64 6.66 -2.31
N LYS A 30 -2.43 5.44 -2.83
CA LYS A 30 -2.31 4.22 -2.02
C LYS A 30 -1.11 4.27 -1.07
N LEU A 31 0.05 4.73 -1.56
CA LEU A 31 1.24 4.91 -0.72
C LEU A 31 1.00 5.93 0.39
N ARG A 32 0.41 7.10 0.09
CA ARG A 32 0.07 8.08 1.14
C ARG A 32 -0.92 7.54 2.17
N LYS A 33 -1.90 6.74 1.72
CA LYS A 33 -2.83 6.07 2.64
C LYS A 33 -2.07 5.11 3.55
N LEU A 34 -1.15 4.31 3.01
CA LEU A 34 -0.32 3.41 3.79
C LEU A 34 0.54 4.16 4.82
N GLN A 35 1.23 5.23 4.41
CA GLN A 35 2.04 6.06 5.31
C GLN A 35 1.26 6.59 6.52
N ARG A 36 -0.03 6.92 6.35
CA ARG A 36 -0.89 7.40 7.44
C ARG A 36 -1.39 6.29 8.37
N MET A 37 -1.46 5.05 7.88
CA MET A 37 -1.94 3.91 8.68
C MET A 37 -0.84 3.31 9.54
N ILE A 38 0.43 3.42 9.12
CA ILE A 38 1.55 2.80 9.81
C ILE A 38 2.19 3.83 10.76
N PRO A 39 2.40 3.49 12.05
CA PRO A 39 3.13 4.36 12.98
C PRO A 39 4.53 4.72 12.46
N GLY A 40 4.86 6.01 12.42
CA GLY A 40 6.11 6.52 11.81
C GLY A 40 6.15 6.48 10.28
N GLY A 41 5.10 6.00 9.61
CA GLY A 41 5.08 5.80 8.15
C GLY A 41 5.15 7.08 7.33
N VAL A 42 4.75 8.23 7.89
CA VAL A 42 4.81 9.54 7.20
C VAL A 42 6.26 9.98 6.91
N GLU A 43 7.21 9.56 7.73
CA GLU A 43 8.63 9.90 7.60
C GLU A 43 9.34 9.04 6.53
N LEU A 44 8.75 7.89 6.18
CA LEU A 44 9.27 6.96 5.19
C LEU A 44 8.94 7.42 3.76
N ARG A 45 9.87 8.17 3.16
CA ARG A 45 9.73 8.75 1.82
C ARG A 45 9.83 7.72 0.69
N GLU A 46 10.59 6.65 0.90
CA GLU A 46 10.83 5.60 -0.08
C GLU A 46 9.81 4.46 0.08
N ALA A 47 9.36 3.90 -1.05
CA ALA A 47 8.37 2.83 -1.02
C ALA A 47 8.89 1.55 -0.36
N ASN A 48 10.16 1.20 -0.61
CA ASN A 48 10.76 -0.02 -0.08
C ASN A 48 10.85 0.01 1.46
N SER A 49 11.33 1.12 2.03
CA SER A 49 11.39 1.27 3.49
C SER A 49 10.01 1.27 4.12
N LEU A 50 9.02 1.93 3.49
CA LEU A 50 7.63 1.86 3.92
C LEU A 50 7.09 0.43 3.94
N PHE A 51 7.39 -0.38 2.93
CA PHE A 51 6.92 -1.77 2.87
C PHE A 51 7.57 -2.68 3.91
N ILE A 52 8.87 -2.55 4.14
CA ILE A 52 9.57 -3.30 5.18
C ILE A 52 8.97 -2.97 6.55
N HIS A 53 8.86 -1.67 6.87
CA HIS A 53 8.29 -1.21 8.14
C HIS A 53 6.82 -1.63 8.31
N THR A 54 6.06 -1.67 7.21
CA THR A 54 4.69 -2.19 7.19
C THR A 54 4.66 -3.67 7.56
N ALA A 55 5.58 -4.48 7.03
CA ALA A 55 5.64 -5.91 7.34
C ALA A 55 5.94 -6.16 8.82
N ASP A 56 6.90 -5.42 9.39
CA ASP A 56 7.22 -5.47 10.81
C ASP A 56 6.02 -5.09 11.67
N TYR A 57 5.29 -4.03 11.28
CA TYR A 57 4.10 -3.60 12.00
C TYR A 57 2.96 -4.61 11.93
N ILE A 58 2.75 -5.27 10.79
CA ILE A 58 1.78 -6.38 10.66
C ILE A 58 2.14 -7.52 11.61
N MET A 59 3.42 -7.88 11.68
CA MET A 59 3.89 -8.93 12.58
C MET A 59 3.64 -8.55 14.05
N LEU A 60 3.98 -7.32 14.44
CA LEU A 60 3.74 -6.80 15.79
C LEU A 60 2.25 -6.83 16.16
N LEU A 61 1.37 -6.41 15.25
CA LEU A 61 -0.08 -6.43 15.49
C LEU A 61 -0.60 -7.86 15.66
N ARG A 62 -0.15 -8.80 14.83
CA ARG A 62 -0.51 -10.22 14.96
C ARG A 62 -0.12 -10.77 16.32
N PHE A 63 1.12 -10.47 16.76
CA PHE A 63 1.58 -10.89 18.08
C PHE A 63 0.72 -10.30 19.21
N LYS A 64 0.41 -8.99 19.14
CA LYS A 64 -0.47 -8.34 20.13
C LYS A 64 -1.86 -8.99 20.21
N VAL A 65 -2.45 -9.32 19.06
CA VAL A 65 -3.74 -10.02 19.00
C VAL A 65 -3.65 -11.40 19.64
N LEU A 66 -2.63 -12.19 19.30
CA LEU A 66 -2.42 -13.51 19.88
C LEU A 66 -2.23 -13.45 21.39
N LEU A 67 -1.42 -12.50 21.87
CA LEU A 67 -1.22 -12.28 23.30
C LEU A 67 -2.53 -11.92 24.01
N LEU A 68 -3.29 -10.97 23.45
CA LEU A 68 -4.58 -10.57 24.02
C LEU A 68 -5.56 -11.74 24.06
N GLN A 69 -5.61 -12.56 23.01
CA GLN A 69 -6.43 -13.77 22.95
C GLN A 69 -6.01 -14.82 23.99
N ALA A 70 -4.71 -15.03 24.19
CA ALA A 70 -4.21 -15.94 25.20
C ALA A 70 -4.60 -15.45 26.61
N LEU A 71 -4.41 -14.15 26.88
CA LEU A 71 -4.78 -13.53 28.16
C LEU A 71 -6.29 -13.59 28.44
N THR A 72 -7.13 -13.26 27.45
CA THR A 72 -8.59 -13.36 27.63
C THR A 72 -9.05 -14.79 27.79
N SER A 73 -8.41 -15.76 27.12
CA SER A 73 -8.69 -17.18 27.33
C SER A 73 -8.35 -17.61 28.75
N GLN A 74 -7.21 -17.17 29.30
CA GLN A 74 -6.81 -17.47 30.69
C GLN A 74 -7.73 -16.80 31.72
N ILE A 75 -8.13 -15.55 31.51
CA ILE A 75 -9.04 -14.83 32.41
C ILE A 75 -10.47 -15.41 32.35
N GLY A 76 -10.91 -15.86 31.17
CA GLY A 76 -12.19 -16.56 31.01
C GLY A 76 -12.22 -17.94 31.69
N ASN A 77 -11.07 -18.64 31.72
CA ASN A 77 -10.94 -19.97 32.31
C ASN A 77 -10.75 -19.96 33.84
N ASN A 78 -10.32 -18.84 34.43
CA ASN A 78 -10.15 -18.69 35.89
C ASN A 78 -11.43 -18.23 36.62
N LYS A 79 -12.60 -18.30 35.98
CA LYS A 79 -13.91 -18.18 36.62
C LYS A 79 -14.51 -19.57 36.87
N LEU A 80 -13.92 -20.32 37.80
CA LEU A 80 -14.53 -21.47 38.47
C LEU A 80 -14.16 -21.39 39.95
#